data_AF-A0M6Q7-F1
#
_entry.id   AF-A0M6Q7-F1
#
_cell.length_a   1.000
_cell.length_b   1.000
_cell.length_c   1.000
_cell.angle_alpha   90.00
_cell.angle_beta   90.00
_cell.angle_gamma   90.00
#
_symmetry.space_group_name_H-M   'P 1'
#
loop_
_entity.id
_entity.type
_entity.pdbx_description
1 polymer ?
#
loop_
_entity_poly.entity_id
_entity_poly.type
_entity_poly.pdbx_seq_one_letter_code
_entity_poly.pdbx_strand_id
1 'polypeptide(L)' 'MKIVNFSNFRSNLKYWFDKVVDDVNELIIKRKGGKDLVLISLDEYNSLKETTYLLSGKNREVLLNSINELERRKSDNSRL' A
#
# COMPACT_ATOMS: atom_id res chain seq x y z
N MET A 1 6.89 -5.44 -1.56
CA MET A 1 7.08 -5.09 -2.99
C MET A 1 7.81 -6.21 -3.72
N LYS A 2 7.30 -6.66 -4.87
CA LYS A 2 7.96 -7.64 -5.75
C LYS A 2 7.95 -7.15 -7.20
N ILE A 3 8.96 -7.51 -8.00
CA ILE A 3 9.10 -7.03 -9.40
C ILE A 3 9.16 -8.24 -10.34
N VAL A 4 8.39 -8.20 -11.42
CA VAL A 4 8.32 -9.24 -12.45
C VAL A 4 8.30 -8.64 -13.84
N ASN A 5 8.82 -9.35 -14.84
CA ASN A 5 8.62 -8.95 -16.22
C ASN A 5 7.25 -9.41 -16.73
N PHE A 6 6.73 -8.72 -17.75
CA PHE A 6 5.42 -9.00 -18.33
C PHE A 6 5.26 -10.44 -18.80
N SER A 7 6.28 -11.05 -19.40
CA SER A 7 6.21 -12.42 -19.91
C SER A 7 5.99 -13.43 -18.76
N ASN A 8 6.76 -13.32 -17.67
CA ASN A 8 6.59 -14.17 -16.50
C ASN A 8 5.23 -13.96 -15.83
N PHE A 9 4.81 -12.69 -15.69
CA PHE A 9 3.50 -12.36 -15.12
C PHE A 9 2.37 -13.01 -15.93
N ARG A 10 2.39 -12.84 -17.25
CA ARG A 10 1.37 -13.42 -18.16
C ARG A 10 1.34 -14.94 -18.08
N SER A 11 2.49 -15.61 -18.02
CA SER A 11 2.57 -17.07 -17.96
C SER A 11 2.12 -17.65 -16.62
N ASN A 12 2.11 -16.86 -15.54
CA ASN A 12 1.84 -17.32 -14.18
C ASN A 12 0.73 -16.51 -13.49
N LEU A 13 -0.32 -16.13 -14.24
CA LEU A 13 -1.31 -15.14 -13.80
C LEU A 13 -1.98 -15.50 -12.48
N LYS A 14 -2.48 -16.75 -12.35
CA LYS A 14 -3.14 -17.22 -11.13
C LYS A 14 -2.21 -17.14 -9.92
N TYR A 15 -0.98 -17.65 -10.06
CA TYR A 15 0.02 -17.59 -9.00
C TYR A 15 0.26 -16.16 -8.52
N TRP A 16 0.39 -15.20 -9.45
CA TRP A 16 0.62 -13.81 -9.09
C TRP A 16 -0.59 -13.13 -8.45
N PHE A 17 -1.81 -13.51 -8.82
CA PHE A 17 -3.02 -13.02 -8.15
C PHE A 17 -3.09 -13.53 -6.71
N ASP A 18 -2.94 -14.84 -6.50
CA ASP A 18 -2.92 -15.42 -5.15
C ASP A 18 -1.81 -14.75 -4.30
N LYS A 19 -0.60 -14.63 -4.86
CA LYS A 19 0.53 -13.95 -4.19
C LYS A 19 0.22 -12.53 -3.73
N VAL A 20 -0.44 -11.72 -4.57
CA VAL A 20 -0.74 -10.31 -4.26
C VAL A 20 -1.84 -10.18 -3.21
N VAL A 21 -2.76 -11.13 -3.16
CA VAL A 21 -3.81 -11.12 -2.13
C VAL A 21 -3.25 -11.58 -0.78
N ASP A 22 -2.42 -12.62 -0.78
CA ASP A 22 -2.09 -13.33 0.46
C ASP A 22 -0.73 -12.94 1.08
N ASP A 23 0.26 -12.54 0.26
CA ASP A 23 1.65 -12.51 0.71
C ASP A 23 2.44 -11.24 0.38
N VAL A 24 2.01 -10.44 -0.61
CA VAL A 24 2.75 -9.23 -1.03
C VAL A 24 1.82 -8.05 -1.26
N ASN A 25 2.11 -6.93 -0.58
CA ASN A 25 1.28 -5.72 -0.67
C ASN A 25 1.24 -5.12 -2.09
N GLU A 26 2.31 -5.28 -2.88
CA GLU A 26 2.35 -4.78 -4.26
C GLU A 26 3.30 -5.58 -5.16
N LEU A 27 2.89 -5.74 -6.42
CA LEU A 27 3.64 -6.35 -7.52
C LEU A 27 3.84 -5.37 -8.67
N ILE A 28 5.08 -5.07 -9.01
CA ILE A 28 5.45 -4.23 -10.15
C ILE A 28 5.70 -5.10 -11.38
N ILE A 29 4.99 -4.80 -12.46
CA ILE A 29 5.08 -5.51 -13.74
C ILE A 29 5.85 -4.64 -14.73
N LYS A 30 7.09 -5.03 -15.02
CA LYS A 30 7.96 -4.38 -16.00
C LYS A 30 7.56 -4.74 -17.42
N ARG A 31 7.30 -3.74 -18.26
CA ARG A 31 6.92 -3.92 -19.67
C ARG A 31 8.05 -3.48 -20.61
N LYS A 32 8.40 -4.34 -21.57
CA LYS A 32 9.36 -3.97 -22.62
C LYS A 32 8.71 -2.95 -23.56
N GLY A 33 9.27 -1.75 -23.64
CA GLY A 33 8.79 -0.69 -24.54
C GLY A 33 7.53 0.05 -24.08
N GLY A 34 7.17 -0.02 -22.79
CA GLY A 34 6.01 0.69 -22.25
C GLY A 34 6.19 1.10 -20.80
N LYS A 35 5.18 1.76 -20.23
CA LYS A 35 5.16 2.10 -18.80
C LYS A 35 4.93 0.85 -17.95
N ASP A 36 5.58 0.82 -16.80
CA ASP A 36 5.38 -0.22 -15.80
C ASP A 36 3.99 -0.14 -15.18
N LEU A 37 3.52 -1.26 -14.67
CA LEU A 37 2.23 -1.38 -13.98
C LEU A 37 2.45 -1.82 -12.55
N VAL A 38 1.54 -1.45 -11.66
CA VAL A 38 1.47 -1.95 -10.29
C VAL A 38 0.17 -2.75 -10.16
N LEU A 39 0.27 -3.93 -9.57
CA LEU A 39 -0.85 -4.76 -9.17
C LEU A 39 -0.87 -4.83 -7.64
N ILE A 40 -2.03 -4.51 -7.07
CA ILE A 40 -2.33 -4.58 -5.64
C ILE A 40 -3.69 -5.25 -5.47
N SER A 41 -3.99 -5.74 -4.26
CA SER A 41 -5.33 -6.23 -3.93
C SER A 41 -6.35 -5.08 -3.94
N LEU A 42 -7.64 -5.42 -4.06
CA LEU A 42 -8.70 -4.42 -3.98
C LEU A 42 -8.74 -3.73 -2.61
N ASP A 43 -8.48 -4.48 -1.54
CA ASP A 43 -8.47 -3.96 -0.17
C ASP A 43 -7.33 -2.96 0.03
N GLU A 44 -6.14 -3.25 -0.51
CA GLU A 44 -5.02 -2.32 -0.50
C GLU A 44 -5.34 -1.05 -1.30
N TYR A 45 -5.94 -1.19 -2.50
CA TYR A 45 -6.37 -0.05 -3.30
C TYR A 45 -7.38 0.83 -2.55
N ASN A 46 -8.37 0.22 -1.90
CA ASN A 46 -9.37 0.94 -1.11
C ASN A 46 -8.74 1.66 0.09
N SER A 47 -7.82 1.01 0.79
CA SER A 47 -7.10 1.59 1.93
C SER A 47 -6.27 2.80 1.53
N LEU A 48 -5.57 2.74 0.39
CA LEU A 48 -4.83 3.87 -0.18
C LEU A 48 -5.76 5.02 -0.59
N LYS A 49 -6.90 4.68 -1.21
CA LYS A 49 -7.89 5.67 -1.62
C LYS A 49 -8.53 6.38 -0.43
N GLU A 50 -8.88 5.64 0.62
CA GLU A 50 -9.42 6.17 1.86
C GLU A 50 -8.39 7.05 2.57
N THR A 51 -7.15 6.58 2.71
CA THR A 51 -6.06 7.36 3.31
C THR A 51 -5.86 8.68 2.55
N THR A 52 -5.84 8.62 1.22
CA THR A 52 -5.73 9.82 0.38
C THR A 52 -6.92 10.76 0.59
N TYR A 53 -8.13 10.22 0.65
CA TYR A 53 -9.35 10.99 0.91
C TYR A 53 -9.28 11.71 2.26
N LEU A 54 -8.99 11.00 3.34
CA LEU A 54 -8.88 11.55 4.69
C LEU A 54 -7.80 12.64 4.78
N LEU A 55 -6.67 12.43 4.11
CA LEU A 55 -5.56 13.39 4.09
C LEU A 55 -5.78 14.58 3.15
N SER A 56 -6.75 14.52 2.24
CA SER A 56 -7.11 15.62 1.33
C SER A 56 -8.16 16.57 1.93
N GLY A 57 -8.83 16.17 3.01
CA GLY A 57 -9.92 16.93 3.62
C GLY A 57 -9.46 18.02 4.59
N LYS A 58 -10.40 18.91 4.95
CA LYS A 58 -10.20 19.95 5.98
C LYS A 58 -9.75 19.39 7.34
N ASN A 59 -10.14 18.15 7.66
CA ASN A 59 -9.85 17.52 8.95
C ASN A 59 -8.45 16.87 9.02
N ARG A 60 -7.63 16.99 7.98
CA ARG A 60 -6.27 16.42 7.94
C ARG A 60 -5.43 16.83 9.15
N GLU A 61 -5.41 18.11 9.50
CA GLU A 61 -4.60 18.61 10.62
C GLU A 61 -5.06 18.04 11.96
N VAL A 62 -6.37 17.90 12.17
CA VAL A 62 -6.93 17.31 13.38
C VAL A 62 -6.51 15.84 13.52
N LEU A 63 -6.59 15.07 12.43
CA LEU A 63 -6.13 13.68 12.38
C LEU A 63 -4.63 13.55 12.69
N LEU A 64 -3.79 14.37 12.05
CA LEU A 64 -2.34 14.35 12.27
C LEU A 64 -1.97 14.73 13.71
N ASN A 65 -2.63 15.75 14.27
CA ASN A 65 -2.42 16.15 15.66
C ASN A 65 -2.82 15.04 16.63
N SER A 66 -3.95 14.36 16.38
CA SER A 66 -4.41 13.23 17.21
C SER A 66 -3.42 12.06 17.17
N ILE A 67 -2.84 11.74 16.01
CA ILE A 67 -1.80 10.72 15.87
C ILE A 67 -0.54 11.10 16.67
N ASN A 68 -0.07 12.35 16.53
CA ASN A 68 1.10 12.84 17.25
C ASN A 68 0.93 12.78 18.79
N GLU A 69 -0.25 13.13 19.29
CA GLU A 69 -0.55 13.02 20.73
C GLU A 69 -0.51 11.56 21.21
N LEU A 70 -1.05 10.62 20.43
CA LEU A 70 -1.02 9.19 20.76
C LEU A 70 0.41 8.63 20.76
N GLU A 71 1.24 9.01 19.80
CA GLU A 71 2.64 8.58 19.73
C GLU A 71 3.49 9.08 20.89
N ARG A 72 3.29 10.35 21.30
CA ARG A 72 3.95 10.92 22.49
C ARG A 72 3.58 10.15 23.74
N ARG A 73 2.28 9.90 23.96
CA ARG A 73 1.81 9.14 25.14
C ARG A 73 2.37 7.73 25.19
N LYS A 74 2.48 7.02 24.06
CA LYS A 74 3.11 5.68 24.02
C LYS A 74 4.59 5.73 24.38
N SER A 75 5.30 6.78 23.97
CA SER A 75 6.73 6.95 24.22
C SER A 75 7.03 7.29 25.68
N ASP A 76 6.15 8.04 26.34
CA ASP A 76 6.28 8.34 27.77
C ASP A 76 5.97 7.12 28.64
N ASN A 77 5.04 6.27 28.22
CA ASN A 77 4.66 5.06 28.95
C ASN A 77 5.64 3.89 28.78
N SER A 78 6.53 3.92 27.77
CA SER A 78 7.57 2.89 27.59
C SER A 78 8.90 3.22 28.27
N ARG A 79 9.01 4.42 28.86
CA ARG A 79 10.18 4.89 29.64
C ARG A 79 10.00 4.71 31.16
N LEU A 80 8.87 4.14 31.58
CA LEU A 80 8.56 3.71 32.95
C LEU A 80 8.73 2.19 33.04
#